data_AF-A0A0C2EDY2-F1
#
_entry.id   AF-A0A0C2EDY2-F1
#
_cell.length_a   1.000
_cell.length_b   1.000
_cell.length_c   1.000
_cell.angle_alpha   90.00
_cell.angle_beta   90.00
_cell.angle_gamma   90.00
#
_symmetry.space_group_name_H-M   'P 1'
#
loop_
_entity.id
_entity.type
_entity.pdbx_description
1 polymer ?
#
loop_
_entity_poly.entity_id
_entity_poly.type
_entity_poly.pdbx_seq_one_letter_code
_entity_poly.pdbx_strand_id
1 'polypeptide(L)'
;MADGSTKPTGMRLLAHRAYEKFPELSSQPTIKVLHFATYANIQSQLRKNALLAGFTGPIGVALMADKKFPAGDVLTSRIDSTLLEKTAGDEEYTRAYFSEEENPKKAPVNLIYIDTEMLGQRVTTRCLVPPVASKPHLFLVEAFDMCIANHLSLYGTNSPQKDTAAK
;
A
#
# COMPACT_ATOMS: atom_id res chain seq x y z
N MET A 1 -5.12 14.14 22.27
CA MET A 1 -5.04 12.67 22.46
C MET A 1 -5.22 12.01 21.10
N ALA A 2 -4.43 10.99 20.76
CA ALA A 2 -4.66 10.20 19.55
C ALA A 2 -5.95 9.40 19.70
N ASP A 3 -6.81 9.38 18.68
CA ASP A 3 -8.05 8.61 18.69
C ASP A 3 -7.74 7.10 18.83
N GLY A 4 -8.21 6.50 19.92
CA GLY A 4 -8.00 5.09 20.28
C GLY A 4 -8.68 4.10 19.33
N SER A 5 -9.57 4.56 18.45
CA SER A 5 -10.21 3.76 17.40
C SER A 5 -9.21 3.20 16.37
N THR A 6 -8.00 3.78 16.30
CA THR A 6 -7.01 3.50 15.25
C THR A 6 -5.82 2.60 15.67
N LYS A 7 -5.76 2.11 16.92
CA LYS A 7 -4.49 1.57 17.48
C LYS A 7 -4.49 0.08 17.87
N PRO A 8 -3.71 -0.79 17.18
CA PRO A 8 -3.31 -0.69 15.77
C PRO A 8 -4.37 -1.34 14.88
N THR A 9 -5.05 -0.57 14.04
CA THR A 9 -6.06 -1.09 13.11
C THR A 9 -5.45 -2.02 12.08
N GLY A 10 -4.33 -1.64 11.43
CA GLY A 10 -3.72 -2.44 10.36
C GLY A 10 -3.23 -3.82 10.83
N MET A 11 -2.42 -3.88 11.88
CA MET A 11 -1.89 -5.16 12.38
C MET A 11 -2.97 -6.04 13.02
N ARG A 12 -3.94 -5.46 13.76
CA ARG A 12 -5.05 -6.24 14.32
C ARG A 12 -5.96 -6.77 13.23
N LEU A 13 -6.24 -5.95 12.22
CA LEU A 13 -7.00 -6.38 11.05
C LEU A 13 -6.26 -7.49 10.31
N LEU A 14 -4.95 -7.36 10.10
CA LEU A 14 -4.12 -8.41 9.50
C LEU A 14 -4.21 -9.71 10.30
N ALA A 15 -4.00 -9.66 11.61
CA ALA A 15 -4.09 -10.83 12.46
C ALA A 15 -5.49 -11.46 12.38
N HIS A 16 -6.54 -10.66 12.53
CA HIS A 16 -7.92 -11.11 12.42
C HIS A 16 -8.19 -11.82 11.08
N ARG A 17 -7.86 -11.17 9.95
CA ARG A 17 -8.04 -11.76 8.62
C ARG A 17 -7.21 -13.00 8.40
N ALA A 18 -6.00 -13.07 8.96
CA ALA A 18 -5.14 -14.25 8.87
C ALA A 18 -5.78 -15.44 9.62
N TYR A 19 -6.28 -15.23 10.84
CA TYR A 19 -6.98 -16.28 11.58
C TYR A 19 -8.31 -16.70 10.93
N GLU A 20 -9.04 -15.77 10.30
CA GLU A 20 -10.23 -16.10 9.52
C GLU A 20 -9.90 -16.96 8.30
N LYS A 21 -8.77 -16.69 7.64
CA LYS A 21 -8.40 -17.35 6.39
C LYS A 21 -7.67 -18.68 6.58
N PHE A 22 -6.84 -18.78 7.62
CA PHE A 22 -5.97 -19.93 7.88
C PHE A 22 -6.28 -20.55 9.24
N PRO A 23 -7.22 -21.52 9.29
CA PRO A 23 -7.54 -22.25 10.51
C PRO A 23 -6.32 -22.91 11.16
N GLU A 24 -5.29 -23.24 10.40
CA GLU A 24 -4.03 -23.83 10.88
C GLU A 24 -3.30 -22.93 11.90
N LEU A 25 -3.49 -21.61 11.82
CA LEU A 25 -2.93 -20.67 12.80
C LEU A 25 -3.50 -20.88 14.21
N SER A 26 -4.67 -21.52 14.36
CA SER A 26 -5.18 -21.92 15.68
C SER A 26 -4.29 -22.95 16.38
N SER A 27 -3.60 -23.79 15.59
CA SER A 27 -2.67 -24.81 16.08
C SER A 27 -1.23 -24.31 16.20
N GLN A 28 -0.87 -23.28 15.43
CA GLN A 28 0.44 -22.63 15.43
C GLN A 28 0.26 -21.10 15.37
N PRO A 29 -0.02 -20.43 16.50
CA PRO A 29 -0.48 -19.04 16.54
C PRO A 29 0.65 -18.01 16.40
N THR A 30 1.47 -18.14 15.36
CA THR A 30 2.61 -17.28 15.12
C THR A 30 2.44 -16.52 13.81
N ILE A 31 2.21 -15.21 13.93
CA ILE A 31 2.29 -14.25 12.84
C ILE A 31 3.37 -13.23 13.22
N LYS A 32 4.50 -13.26 12.52
CA LYS A 32 5.56 -12.28 12.71
C LYS A 32 5.43 -11.20 11.66
N VAL A 33 5.25 -9.96 12.09
CA VAL A 33 5.17 -8.80 11.21
C VAL A 33 6.52 -8.10 11.23
N LEU A 34 7.21 -8.06 10.09
CA LEU A 34 8.51 -7.41 9.96
C LEU A 34 8.34 -5.96 9.49
N HIS A 35 7.41 -5.72 8.55
CA HIS A 35 7.03 -4.39 8.10
C HIS A 35 5.52 -4.31 7.88
N PHE A 36 4.92 -3.24 8.42
CA PHE A 36 3.57 -2.81 8.07
C PHE A 36 3.58 -1.28 8.01
N ALA A 37 3.81 -0.74 6.82
CA ALA A 37 4.03 0.69 6.62
C ALA A 37 3.15 1.23 5.49
N THR A 38 2.77 2.51 5.61
CA THR A 38 2.05 3.23 4.56
C THR A 38 2.81 4.48 4.20
N TYR A 39 3.15 4.62 2.93
CA TYR A 39 3.77 5.81 2.38
C TYR A 39 2.76 6.52 1.47
N ALA A 40 2.40 7.74 1.83
CA ALA A 40 1.54 8.57 1.02
C ALA A 40 2.40 9.36 0.02
N ASN A 41 2.08 9.28 -1.27
CA ASN A 41 2.70 10.12 -2.29
C ASN A 41 1.65 11.04 -2.95
N ILE A 42 1.80 12.33 -2.66
CA ILE A 42 0.97 13.42 -3.17
C ILE A 42 1.71 14.34 -4.16
N GLN A 43 2.92 13.97 -4.61
CA GLN A 43 3.76 14.86 -5.42
C GLN A 43 3.10 15.28 -6.74
N SER A 44 2.32 14.41 -7.37
CA SER A 44 1.58 14.74 -8.59
C SER A 44 0.57 15.86 -8.38
N GLN A 45 -0.02 15.98 -7.18
CA GLN A 45 -0.95 17.05 -6.82
C GLN A 45 -0.22 18.37 -6.62
N LEU A 46 0.89 18.35 -5.87
CA LEU A 46 1.67 19.56 -5.58
C LEU A 46 2.17 20.21 -6.86
N ARG A 47 2.67 19.42 -7.82
CA ARG A 47 3.11 19.93 -9.13
C ARG A 47 1.96 20.54 -9.94
N LYS A 48 0.79 19.88 -9.96
CA LYS A 48 -0.39 20.39 -10.67
C LYS A 48 -0.88 21.72 -10.09
N ASN A 49 -0.95 21.81 -8.76
CA ASN A 49 -1.40 23.01 -8.08
C ASN A 49 -0.42 24.17 -8.23
N ALA A 50 0.90 23.90 -8.11
CA ALA A 50 1.93 24.92 -8.30
C ALA A 50 1.92 25.50 -9.72
N LEU A 51 1.81 24.64 -10.75
CA LEU A 51 1.75 25.08 -12.14
C LEU A 51 0.54 26.00 -12.37
N LEU A 52 -0.64 25.58 -11.90
CA LEU A 52 -1.88 26.37 -12.03
C LEU A 52 -1.86 27.67 -11.24
N ALA A 53 -1.37 27.68 -10.00
CA ALA A 53 -1.22 28.89 -9.22
C ALA A 53 -0.31 29.90 -9.93
N GLY A 54 0.77 29.42 -10.56
CA GLY A 54 1.65 30.25 -11.40
C GLY A 54 0.96 30.83 -12.64
N PHE A 55 0.04 30.09 -13.27
CA PHE A 55 -0.66 30.53 -14.48
C PHE A 55 -1.95 31.33 -14.24
N THR A 56 -2.64 31.12 -13.12
CA THR A 56 -4.03 31.61 -12.92
C THR A 56 -4.21 32.41 -11.63
N GLY A 57 -3.15 32.58 -10.84
CA GLY A 57 -3.19 33.32 -9.58
C GLY A 57 -4.14 32.71 -8.54
N PRO A 58 -4.50 33.46 -7.49
CA PRO A 58 -5.30 32.95 -6.37
C PRO A 58 -6.74 32.55 -6.77
N ILE A 59 -7.26 33.07 -7.88
CA ILE A 59 -8.62 32.77 -8.37
C ILE A 59 -8.70 31.34 -8.94
N GLY A 60 -7.68 30.89 -9.68
CA GLY A 60 -7.67 29.53 -10.23
C GLY A 60 -7.42 28.42 -9.19
N VAL A 61 -6.86 28.77 -8.02
CA VAL A 61 -6.71 27.84 -6.89
C VAL A 61 -8.07 27.55 -6.23
N ALA A 62 -8.96 28.53 -6.12
CA ALA A 62 -10.28 28.38 -5.50
C ALA A 62 -11.23 27.46 -6.31
N LEU A 63 -11.10 27.43 -7.65
CA LEU A 63 -11.89 26.57 -8.54
C LEU A 63 -11.58 25.06 -8.43
N MET A 64 -10.66 24.67 -7.54
CA MET A 64 -10.19 23.29 -7.39
C MET A 64 -10.67 22.57 -6.13
N ALA A 65 -11.43 23.24 -5.26
CA ALA A 65 -11.94 22.63 -4.03
C ALA A 65 -12.78 21.36 -4.29
N ASP A 66 -13.39 21.24 -5.48
CA ASP A 66 -14.26 20.11 -5.88
C ASP A 66 -13.61 19.10 -6.84
N LYS A 67 -12.27 18.98 -6.85
CA LYS A 67 -11.62 18.04 -7.77
C LYS A 67 -11.79 16.58 -7.37
N LYS A 68 -12.57 15.85 -8.19
CA LYS A 68 -12.54 14.38 -8.26
C LYS A 68 -11.17 13.92 -8.78
N PHE A 69 -10.47 13.10 -8.01
CA PHE A 69 -9.21 12.51 -8.45
C PHE A 69 -9.46 11.39 -9.47
N PRO A 70 -8.54 11.19 -10.44
CA PRO A 70 -8.68 10.10 -11.38
C PRO A 70 -8.60 8.77 -10.63
N ALA A 71 -9.64 7.95 -10.79
CA ALA A 71 -9.68 6.64 -10.17
C ALA A 71 -8.80 5.62 -10.92
N GLY A 72 -8.26 4.67 -10.16
CA GLY A 72 -7.49 3.53 -10.67
C GLY A 72 -7.76 2.25 -9.87
N ASP A 73 -7.10 1.18 -10.27
CA ASP A 73 -7.20 -0.13 -9.62
C ASP A 73 -6.18 -0.25 -8.49
N VAL A 74 -6.53 -1.04 -7.47
CA VAL A 74 -5.59 -1.42 -6.41
C VAL A 74 -4.66 -2.50 -6.95
N LEU A 75 -3.36 -2.21 -6.98
CA LEU A 75 -2.35 -3.13 -7.50
C LEU A 75 -1.53 -3.69 -6.34
N THR A 76 -1.45 -5.01 -6.23
CA THR A 76 -0.60 -5.68 -5.22
C THR A 76 0.44 -6.54 -5.92
N SER A 77 1.71 -6.28 -5.65
CA SER A 77 2.84 -7.05 -6.16
C SER A 77 3.62 -7.68 -5.02
N ARG A 78 4.11 -8.91 -5.25
CA ARG A 78 5.13 -9.51 -4.41
C ARG A 78 6.46 -8.83 -4.70
N ILE A 79 7.19 -8.46 -3.67
CA ILE A 79 8.51 -7.83 -3.80
C ILE A 79 9.54 -8.61 -3.00
N ASP A 80 10.82 -8.39 -3.31
CA ASP A 80 11.91 -8.92 -2.50
C ASP A 80 11.97 -8.19 -1.16
N SER A 81 11.91 -8.95 -0.07
CA SER A 81 12.07 -8.47 1.30
C SER A 81 13.40 -7.73 1.53
N THR A 82 14.48 -8.11 0.82
CA THR A 82 15.77 -7.44 0.96
C THR A 82 15.76 -6.01 0.41
N LEU A 83 14.84 -5.70 -0.51
CA LEU A 83 14.67 -4.35 -1.06
C LEU A 83 14.18 -3.37 0.01
N LEU A 84 13.32 -3.84 0.93
CA LEU A 84 12.90 -3.02 2.07
C LEU A 84 14.09 -2.76 2.98
N GLU A 85 14.84 -3.79 3.36
CA GLU A 85 15.99 -3.64 4.26
C GLU A 85 17.07 -2.70 3.68
N LYS A 86 17.34 -2.79 2.37
CA LYS A 86 18.31 -1.92 1.67
C LYS A 86 17.92 -0.45 1.61
N THR A 87 16.63 -0.16 1.54
CA THR A 87 16.10 1.21 1.43
C THR A 87 15.79 1.81 2.80
N ALA A 88 16.22 1.19 3.90
CA ALA A 88 16.02 1.74 5.24
C ALA A 88 16.94 2.93 5.51
N GLY A 89 16.47 3.91 6.29
CA GLY A 89 17.24 5.11 6.63
C GLY A 89 17.15 6.18 5.53
N ASP A 90 18.29 6.59 4.98
CA ASP A 90 18.38 7.77 4.11
C ASP A 90 17.58 7.62 2.81
N GLU A 91 17.34 6.40 2.35
CA GLU A 91 16.59 6.11 1.11
C GLU A 91 15.13 5.74 1.36
N GLU A 92 14.63 5.80 2.59
CA GLU A 92 13.28 5.33 2.92
C GLU A 92 12.18 6.10 2.18
N TYR A 93 12.42 7.38 1.87
CA TYR A 93 11.52 8.21 1.09
C TYR A 93 11.24 7.64 -0.32
N THR A 94 12.16 6.86 -0.88
CA THR A 94 12.02 6.25 -2.21
C THR A 94 10.93 5.18 -2.23
N ARG A 95 10.53 4.63 -1.07
CA ARG A 95 9.42 3.67 -0.95
C ARG A 95 8.06 4.29 -1.27
N ALA A 96 7.98 5.61 -1.35
CA ALA A 96 6.79 6.31 -1.83
C ALA A 96 6.71 6.38 -3.37
N TYR A 97 7.74 5.93 -4.11
CA TYR A 97 7.79 6.04 -5.56
C TYR A 97 7.10 4.88 -6.26
N PHE A 98 6.49 5.20 -7.40
CA PHE A 98 5.77 4.29 -8.29
C PHE A 98 6.07 4.68 -9.73
N SER A 99 5.97 3.73 -10.66
CA SER A 99 6.22 3.98 -12.08
C SER A 99 5.00 4.62 -12.76
N GLU A 100 5.19 5.17 -13.97
CA GLU A 100 4.08 5.73 -14.74
C GLU A 100 3.11 4.63 -15.21
N GLU A 101 3.59 3.41 -15.43
CA GLU A 101 2.75 2.25 -15.79
C GLU A 101 1.82 1.85 -14.64
N GLU A 102 2.30 1.97 -13.40
CA GLU A 102 1.51 1.63 -12.20
C GLU A 102 0.46 2.70 -11.85
N ASN A 103 0.67 3.94 -12.29
CA ASN A 103 -0.26 5.05 -12.06
C ASN A 103 -0.26 6.03 -13.25
N PRO A 104 -0.80 5.63 -14.41
CA PRO A 104 -0.73 6.40 -15.65
C PRO A 104 -1.48 7.74 -15.54
N LYS A 105 -2.50 7.78 -14.68
CA LYS A 105 -3.31 8.98 -14.43
C LYS A 105 -2.69 9.91 -13.40
N LYS A 106 -1.53 9.57 -12.83
CA LYS A 106 -0.78 10.33 -11.82
C LYS A 106 -1.67 10.72 -10.64
N ALA A 107 -2.56 9.82 -10.23
CA ALA A 107 -3.42 10.01 -9.07
C ALA A 107 -2.57 10.09 -7.78
N PRO A 108 -3.06 10.72 -6.70
CA PRO A 108 -2.46 10.50 -5.38
C PRO A 108 -2.53 9.01 -5.03
N VAL A 109 -1.51 8.45 -4.38
CA VAL A 109 -1.53 7.03 -4.00
C VAL A 109 -1.02 6.84 -2.58
N ASN A 110 -1.57 5.82 -1.92
CA ASN A 110 -0.96 5.22 -0.74
C ASN A 110 -0.27 3.93 -1.15
N LEU A 111 1.02 3.81 -0.84
CA LEU A 111 1.77 2.57 -0.98
C LEU A 111 1.84 1.88 0.38
N ILE A 112 1.17 0.74 0.49
CA ILE A 112 1.11 -0.07 1.70
C ILE A 112 2.04 -1.27 1.52
N TYR A 113 3.03 -1.36 2.41
CA TYR A 113 3.97 -2.47 2.46
C TYR A 113 3.59 -3.40 3.61
N ILE A 114 3.49 -4.70 3.30
CA ILE A 114 3.21 -5.74 4.27
C ILE A 114 4.28 -6.82 4.10
N ASP A 115 5.08 -7.03 5.14
CA ASP A 115 6.10 -8.07 5.24
C ASP A 115 5.82 -8.91 6.46
N THR A 116 5.42 -10.16 6.23
CA THR A 116 5.04 -11.05 7.32
C THR A 116 5.64 -12.44 7.12
N GLU A 117 5.86 -13.12 8.23
CA GLU A 117 6.28 -14.50 8.30
C GLU A 117 5.23 -15.27 9.10
N MET A 118 4.54 -16.19 8.44
CA MET A 118 3.53 -17.08 9.03
C MET A 118 3.44 -18.37 8.22
N LEU A 119 2.96 -19.44 8.84
CA LEU A 119 2.87 -20.78 8.21
C LEU A 119 4.22 -21.24 7.59
N GLY A 120 5.35 -20.83 8.18
CA GLY A 120 6.69 -21.16 7.68
C GLY A 120 7.13 -20.41 6.42
N GLN A 121 6.37 -19.41 5.94
CA GLN A 121 6.68 -18.63 4.74
C GLN A 121 6.77 -17.14 5.05
N ARG A 122 7.84 -16.48 4.59
CA ARG A 122 7.92 -15.00 4.53
C ARG A 122 7.34 -14.52 3.20
N VAL A 123 6.40 -13.57 3.25
CA VAL A 123 5.87 -12.88 2.08
C VAL A 123 6.00 -11.39 2.32
N THR A 124 6.48 -10.69 1.29
CA THR A 124 6.54 -9.24 1.26
C THR A 124 5.76 -8.74 0.05
N THR A 125 4.85 -7.80 0.29
CA THR A 125 4.05 -7.19 -0.78
C THR A 125 4.10 -5.68 -0.73
N ARG A 126 4.03 -5.07 -1.92
CA ARG A 126 3.74 -3.66 -2.12
C ARG A 126 2.35 -3.52 -2.72
N CYS A 127 1.50 -2.75 -2.07
CA CYS A 127 0.13 -2.49 -2.50
C CYS A 127 -0.04 -1.00 -2.83
N LEU A 128 -0.27 -0.68 -4.10
CA LEU A 128 -0.56 0.67 -4.58
C LEU A 128 -2.08 0.89 -4.55
N VAL A 129 -2.51 1.85 -3.75
CA VAL A 129 -3.91 2.20 -3.56
C VAL A 129 -4.16 3.62 -4.07
N PRO A 130 -4.71 3.78 -5.30
CA PRO A 130 -5.20 5.05 -5.79
C PRO A 130 -6.63 5.31 -5.27
N PRO A 131 -7.21 6.50 -5.52
CA PRO A 131 -8.65 6.70 -5.45
C PRO A 131 -9.39 5.63 -6.25
N VAL A 132 -10.40 5.01 -5.65
CA VAL A 132 -11.21 3.98 -6.31
C VAL A 132 -12.51 4.61 -6.77
N ALA A 133 -12.96 4.30 -8.00
CA ALA A 133 -14.09 4.99 -8.63
C ALA A 133 -15.39 4.85 -7.82
N SER A 134 -15.62 3.68 -7.24
CA SER A 134 -16.77 3.37 -6.40
C SER A 134 -16.64 3.88 -4.96
N LYS A 135 -15.44 4.32 -4.54
CA LYS A 135 -15.12 4.77 -3.19
C LYS A 135 -14.22 6.02 -3.22
N PRO A 136 -14.77 7.19 -3.57
CA PRO A 136 -13.99 8.44 -3.66
C PRO A 136 -13.41 8.90 -2.32
N HIS A 137 -14.01 8.46 -1.19
CA HIS A 137 -13.51 8.67 0.17
C HIS A 137 -13.11 7.34 0.81
N LEU A 138 -12.21 6.61 0.14
CA LEU A 138 -11.70 5.35 0.68
C LEU A 138 -10.97 5.60 2.01
N PHE A 139 -11.47 5.03 3.10
CA PHE A 139 -10.79 5.13 4.38
C PHE A 139 -9.54 4.24 4.39
N LEU A 140 -8.52 4.65 5.14
CA LEU A 140 -7.27 3.90 5.23
C LEU A 140 -7.48 2.46 5.73
N VAL A 141 -8.47 2.22 6.58
CA VAL A 141 -8.83 0.87 7.05
C VAL A 141 -9.35 -0.03 5.92
N GLU A 142 -10.09 0.53 4.97
CA GLU A 142 -10.57 -0.23 3.79
C GLU A 142 -9.42 -0.52 2.83
N ALA A 143 -8.49 0.43 2.69
CA ALA A 143 -7.24 0.22 1.96
C ALA A 143 -6.41 -0.91 2.59
N PHE A 144 -6.29 -0.93 3.93
CA PHE A 144 -5.67 -2.03 4.65
C PHE A 144 -6.38 -3.35 4.38
N ASP A 145 -7.70 -3.42 4.49
CA ASP A 145 -8.45 -4.67 4.28
C ASP A 145 -8.22 -5.24 2.87
N MET A 146 -8.24 -4.39 1.84
CA MET A 146 -7.95 -4.79 0.47
C MET A 146 -6.51 -5.30 0.29
N CYS A 147 -5.52 -4.56 0.80
CA CYS A 147 -4.12 -4.96 0.68
C CYS A 147 -3.82 -6.21 1.51
N ILE A 148 -4.43 -6.38 2.68
CA ILE A 148 -4.32 -7.56 3.53
C ILE A 148 -4.92 -8.77 2.81
N ALA A 149 -6.12 -8.65 2.25
CA ALA A 149 -6.76 -9.75 1.52
C ALA A 149 -5.88 -10.25 0.37
N ASN A 150 -5.29 -9.32 -0.41
CA ASN A 150 -4.35 -9.64 -1.49
C ASN A 150 -3.02 -10.20 -0.95
N HIS A 151 -2.48 -9.67 0.13
CA HIS A 151 -1.26 -10.20 0.74
C HIS A 151 -1.44 -11.63 1.21
N LEU A 152 -2.54 -11.89 1.92
CA LEU A 152 -2.89 -13.22 2.43
C LEU A 152 -3.24 -14.20 1.30
N SER A 153 -3.56 -13.76 0.07
CA SER A 153 -3.80 -14.69 -1.06
C SER A 153 -2.53 -15.29 -1.63
N LEU A 154 -1.37 -14.72 -1.30
CA LEU A 154 -0.06 -15.24 -1.70
C LEU A 154 0.47 -16.36 -0.79
N TYR A 155 -0.24 -16.63 0.31
CA TYR A 155 0.01 -17.77 1.20
C TYR A 155 -0.83 -18.97 0.72
N GLY A 156 -0.22 -20.15 0.64
CA GLY A 156 -0.89 -21.39 0.22
C GLY A 156 -0.84 -21.68 -1.28
N THR A 157 -0.45 -20.73 -2.13
CA THR A 157 -0.09 -20.99 -3.53
C THR A 157 1.34 -21.52 -3.60
N ASN A 158 1.53 -22.82 -3.36
CA ASN A 158 2.80 -23.49 -3.61
C ASN A 158 3.12 -23.47 -5.11
N SER A 159 3.93 -22.52 -5.53
CA SER A 159 4.89 -22.74 -6.61
C SER A 159 6.15 -21.94 -6.29
N PRO A 160 7.30 -22.61 -6.09
CA PRO A 160 8.57 -21.93 -6.02
C PRO A 160 8.76 -21.23 -7.36
N GLN A 161 8.76 -19.90 -7.35
CA GLN A 161 9.23 -19.12 -8.47
C GLN A 161 10.70 -19.50 -8.63
N LYS A 162 10.99 -20.37 -9.62
CA LYS A 162 12.34 -20.73 -10.01
C LYS A 162 13.12 -19.43 -10.16
N ASP A 163 14.15 -19.27 -9.34
CA ASP A 163 15.23 -18.33 -9.58
C ASP A 163 15.63 -18.52 -11.05
N THR A 164 15.25 -17.56 -11.88
CA THR A 164 15.77 -17.50 -13.23
C THR A 164 17.17 -16.93 -13.03
N ALA A 165 18.11 -17.84 -12.78
CA ALA A 165 19.53 -17.59 -12.90
C ALA A 165 19.76 -16.97 -14.28
N ALA A 166 20.12 -15.69 -14.29
CA ALA A 166 20.64 -15.05 -15.49
C ALA A 166 22.03 -15.65 -15.74
N LYS A 167 22.17 -16.34 -16.88
CA LYS A 167 23.44 -16.56 -17.56
C LYS A 167 23.95 -15.27 -18.16
#